data_AF-A0A183B6D4-F1
#
_entry.id   AF-A0A183B6D4-F1
#
_cell.length_a   1.000
_cell.length_b   1.000
_cell.length_c   1.000
_cell.angle_alpha   90.00
_cell.angle_beta   90.00
_cell.angle_gamma   90.00
#
_symmetry.space_group_name_H-M   'P 1'
#
loop_
_entity.id
_entity.type
_entity.pdbx_description
1 polymer ?
#
loop_
_entity_poly.entity_id
_entity_poly.type
_entity_poly.pdbx_seq_one_letter_code
_entity_poly.pdbx_strand_id
1 'polypeptide(L)'
;MKLLVSKAKEKARLEEEERLQRERLARQRDQQQTAAAQRRLAVAATLPREPPAPNTPAAQAFLARPEGAAGITSLRFRLPRTATASNSDQNQTTLLRRFAGLDKLQTVLDYAESQGYPVSDYKLLTTYPRRDVALQPMTVHGPFAFRSGLRDKQGWVLVTKLGMNREYY
;
A
#
# COMPACT_ATOMS: atom_id res chain seq x y z
N MET A 1 -12.82 60.47 5.54
CA MET A 1 -11.68 59.67 6.08
C MET A 1 -12.08 58.42 6.88
N LYS A 2 -13.13 58.43 7.72
CA LYS A 2 -13.48 57.27 8.58
C LYS A 2 -13.82 55.95 7.83
N LEU A 3 -14.41 56.05 6.64
CA LEU A 3 -14.86 54.90 5.83
C LEU A 3 -13.72 54.09 5.16
N LEU A 4 -12.58 54.72 4.90
CA LEU A 4 -11.41 54.05 4.32
C LEU A 4 -10.65 53.27 5.41
N VAL A 5 -10.63 53.80 6.63
CA VAL A 5 -10.01 53.14 7.79
C VAL A 5 -10.83 51.92 8.23
N SER A 6 -12.16 51.94 8.13
CA SER A 6 -12.99 50.77 8.43
C SER A 6 -12.78 49.64 7.42
N LYS A 7 -12.76 49.95 6.11
CA LYS A 7 -12.48 48.96 5.05
C LYS A 7 -11.08 48.37 5.17
N ALA A 8 -10.07 49.17 5.54
CA ALA A 8 -8.72 48.69 5.75
C ALA A 8 -8.61 47.73 6.95
N LYS A 9 -9.30 48.02 8.05
CA LYS A 9 -9.36 47.14 9.24
C LYS A 9 -10.09 45.83 8.95
N GLU A 10 -11.17 45.88 8.18
CA GLU A 10 -11.94 44.70 7.79
C GLU A 10 -11.15 43.80 6.84
N LYS A 11 -10.46 44.39 5.85
CA LYS A 11 -9.53 43.66 4.97
C LYS A 11 -8.40 43.00 5.74
N ALA A 12 -7.80 43.71 6.70
CA ALA A 12 -6.73 43.16 7.55
C ALA A 12 -7.21 41.96 8.39
N ARG A 13 -8.43 41.99 8.92
CA ARG A 13 -9.03 40.87 9.66
C ARG A 13 -9.28 39.66 8.77
N LEU A 14 -9.81 39.87 7.56
CA LEU A 14 -10.05 38.79 6.61
C LEU A 14 -8.75 38.12 6.15
N GLU A 15 -7.71 38.90 5.88
CA GLU A 15 -6.38 38.37 5.51
C GLU A 15 -5.73 37.60 6.66
N GLU A 16 -5.88 38.08 7.92
CA GLU A 16 -5.39 37.38 9.10
C GLU A 16 -6.13 36.06 9.34
N GLU A 17 -7.46 36.05 9.20
CA GLU A 17 -8.27 34.82 9.29
C GLU A 17 -7.91 33.82 8.20
N GLU A 18 -7.74 34.26 6.95
CA GLU A 18 -7.33 33.39 5.84
C GLU A 18 -5.94 32.79 6.08
N ARG A 19 -4.99 33.60 6.58
CA ARG A 19 -3.66 33.11 6.96
C ARG A 19 -3.74 32.06 8.06
N LEU A 20 -4.54 32.32 9.10
CA LEU A 20 -4.71 31.40 10.22
C LEU A 20 -5.37 30.09 9.76
N GLN A 21 -6.35 30.16 8.87
CA GLN A 21 -6.99 28.99 8.26
C GLN A 21 -6.00 28.19 7.42
N ARG A 22 -5.21 28.85 6.57
CA ARG A 22 -4.17 28.18 5.76
C ARG A 22 -3.14 27.50 6.64
N GLU A 23 -2.70 28.15 7.71
CA GLU A 23 -1.75 27.56 8.65
C GLU A 23 -2.32 26.33 9.37
N ARG A 24 -3.60 26.40 9.82
CA ARG A 24 -4.27 25.23 10.41
C ARG A 24 -4.35 24.06 9.44
N LEU A 25 -4.74 24.31 8.19
CA LEU A 25 -4.82 23.28 7.15
C LEU A 25 -3.45 22.68 6.84
N ALA A 26 -2.40 23.49 6.77
CA ALA A 26 -1.03 23.03 6.56
C ALA A 26 -0.58 22.12 7.72
N ARG A 27 -0.76 22.56 8.97
CA ARG A 27 -0.43 21.74 10.16
C ARG A 27 -1.22 20.43 10.18
N GLN A 28 -2.51 20.48 9.85
CA GLN A 28 -3.35 19.28 9.79
C GLN A 28 -2.84 18.30 8.73
N ARG A 29 -2.45 18.80 7.56
CA ARG A 29 -1.86 17.97 6.49
C ARG A 29 -0.54 17.36 6.94
N ASP A 30 0.34 18.13 7.57
CA ASP A 30 1.64 17.64 8.06
C ASP A 30 1.46 16.57 9.14
N GLN A 31 0.51 16.77 10.06
CA GLN A 31 0.13 15.78 11.07
C GLN A 31 -0.42 14.50 10.44
N GLN A 32 -1.27 14.61 9.43
CA GLN A 32 -1.78 13.45 8.71
C GLN A 32 -0.67 12.70 7.97
N GLN A 33 0.27 13.42 7.34
CA GLN A 33 1.41 12.81 6.65
C GLN A 33 2.35 12.09 7.61
N THR A 34 2.68 12.72 8.74
CA THR A 34 3.52 12.10 9.77
C THR A 34 2.84 10.89 10.41
N ALA A 35 1.55 10.98 10.74
CA ALA A 35 0.79 9.83 11.25
C ALA A 35 0.73 8.68 10.22
N ALA A 36 0.52 8.99 8.94
CA ALA A 36 0.53 7.98 7.88
C ALA A 36 1.91 7.33 7.71
N ALA A 37 2.99 8.12 7.79
CA ALA A 37 4.36 7.59 7.73
C ALA A 37 4.69 6.68 8.93
N GLN A 38 4.34 7.11 10.15
CA GLN A 38 4.51 6.30 11.35
C GLN A 38 3.72 4.98 11.27
N ARG A 39 2.47 5.03 10.79
CA ARG A 39 1.64 3.84 10.57
C ARG A 39 2.31 2.88 9.58
N ARG A 40 2.84 3.36 8.47
CA ARG A 40 3.58 2.52 7.49
C ARG A 40 4.78 1.83 8.12
N LEU A 41 5.56 2.55 8.91
CA LEU A 41 6.73 1.99 9.61
C LEU A 41 6.32 0.95 10.65
N ALA A 42 5.26 1.20 11.41
CA ALA A 42 4.72 0.26 12.38
C ALA A 42 4.26 -1.03 11.70
N VAL A 43 3.50 -0.94 10.61
CA VAL A 43 3.07 -2.11 9.83
C VAL A 43 4.27 -2.83 9.21
N ALA A 44 5.22 -2.10 8.63
CA ALA A 44 6.44 -2.68 8.07
C ALA A 44 7.22 -3.52 9.08
N ALA A 45 7.29 -3.07 10.33
CA ALA A 45 7.98 -3.76 11.42
C ALA A 45 7.30 -5.08 11.84
N THR A 46 5.99 -5.21 11.60
CA THR A 46 5.24 -6.44 11.91
C THR A 46 5.31 -7.49 10.79
N LEU A 47 5.80 -7.11 9.60
CA LEU A 47 5.85 -8.02 8.47
C LEU A 47 6.90 -9.13 8.69
N PRO A 48 6.57 -10.38 8.34
CA PRO A 48 7.53 -11.47 8.41
C PRO A 48 8.69 -11.22 7.46
N ARG A 49 9.83 -11.83 7.78
CA ARG A 49 11.02 -11.77 6.92
C ARG A 49 10.69 -12.37 5.57
N GLU A 50 11.19 -11.73 4.52
CA GLU A 50 11.00 -12.23 3.16
C GLU A 50 11.72 -13.58 2.99
N PRO A 51 11.04 -14.62 2.47
CA PRO A 51 11.69 -15.89 2.16
C PRO A 51 12.87 -15.72 1.20
N PRO A 52 13.84 -16.65 1.23
CA PRO A 52 14.97 -16.65 0.29
C PRO A 52 14.51 -16.76 -1.17
N ALA A 53 15.36 -16.32 -2.10
CA ALA A 53 15.08 -16.42 -3.52
C ALA A 53 14.94 -17.90 -3.96
N PRO A 54 13.99 -18.22 -4.85
CA PRO A 54 13.81 -19.59 -5.34
C PRO A 54 15.09 -20.10 -6.02
N ASN A 55 15.26 -21.41 -6.06
CA ASN A 55 16.43 -22.08 -6.66
C ASN A 55 17.78 -21.77 -6.00
N THR A 56 17.77 -21.26 -4.76
CA THR A 56 18.99 -21.08 -3.95
C THR A 56 19.10 -22.19 -2.88
N PRO A 57 20.32 -22.51 -2.39
CA PRO A 57 20.49 -23.43 -1.27
C PRO A 57 19.71 -23.00 -0.01
N ALA A 58 19.63 -21.69 0.22
CA ALA A 58 18.84 -21.12 1.31
C ALA A 58 17.33 -21.41 1.16
N ALA A 59 16.81 -21.38 -0.08
CA ALA A 59 15.43 -21.77 -0.33
C ALA A 59 15.18 -23.26 -0.10
N GLN A 60 16.09 -24.14 -0.49
CA GLN A 60 15.97 -25.57 -0.16
C GLN A 60 15.94 -25.80 1.35
N ALA A 61 16.82 -25.12 2.10
CA ALA A 61 16.84 -25.18 3.55
C ALA A 61 15.55 -24.62 4.19
N PHE A 62 14.98 -23.57 3.61
CA PHE A 62 13.69 -23.01 4.05
C PHE A 62 12.53 -23.98 3.79
N LEU A 63 12.46 -24.57 2.60
CA LEU A 63 11.43 -25.54 2.22
C LEU A 63 11.46 -26.83 3.05
N ALA A 64 12.63 -27.19 3.58
CA ALA A 64 12.79 -28.33 4.49
C ALA A 64 12.24 -28.07 5.91
N ARG A 65 11.94 -26.81 6.27
CA ARG A 65 11.36 -26.44 7.57
C ARG A 65 9.82 -26.45 7.50
N PRO A 66 9.13 -26.66 8.64
CA PRO A 66 7.66 -26.57 8.70
C PRO A 66 7.09 -25.25 8.14
N GLU A 67 7.80 -24.15 8.38
CA GLU A 67 7.45 -22.80 7.91
C GLU A 67 7.43 -22.69 6.37
N GLY A 68 8.31 -23.43 5.70
CA GLY A 68 8.43 -23.43 4.23
C GLY A 68 7.68 -24.57 3.56
N ALA A 69 6.98 -25.43 4.31
CA ALA A 69 6.35 -26.64 3.77
C ALA A 69 5.30 -26.35 2.68
N ALA A 70 4.63 -25.19 2.74
CA ALA A 70 3.66 -24.76 1.72
C ALA A 70 4.31 -24.04 0.52
N GLY A 71 5.64 -23.98 0.44
CA GLY A 71 6.36 -23.34 -0.65
C GLY A 71 6.62 -21.85 -0.46
N ILE A 72 7.14 -21.22 -1.52
CA ILE A 72 7.39 -19.77 -1.60
C ILE A 72 6.62 -19.23 -2.80
N THR A 73 5.87 -18.14 -2.60
CA THR A 73 5.14 -17.46 -3.68
C THR A 73 5.73 -16.08 -3.91
N SER A 74 5.99 -15.72 -5.16
CA SER A 74 6.43 -14.38 -5.54
C SER A 74 5.26 -13.57 -6.10
N LEU A 75 4.94 -12.44 -5.47
CA LEU A 75 3.88 -11.53 -5.91
C LEU A 75 4.47 -10.25 -6.48
N ARG A 76 3.96 -9.86 -7.66
CA ARG A 76 4.30 -8.62 -8.33
C ARG A 76 3.11 -7.67 -8.29
N PHE A 77 3.28 -6.53 -7.63
CA PHE A 77 2.29 -5.48 -7.46
C PHE A 77 2.50 -4.41 -8.51
N ARG A 78 1.55 -4.24 -9.43
CA ARG A 78 1.53 -3.11 -10.36
C ARG A 78 0.94 -1.89 -9.66
N LEU A 79 1.70 -0.80 -9.65
CA LEU A 79 1.32 0.44 -8.99
C LEU A 79 0.49 1.33 -9.93
N PRO A 80 -0.41 2.18 -9.40
CA PRO A 80 -1.07 3.21 -10.18
C PRO A 80 -0.03 4.13 -10.83
N ARG A 81 -0.24 4.55 -12.09
CA ARG A 81 0.68 5.48 -12.79
C ARG A 81 0.83 6.84 -12.09
N THR A 82 -0.14 7.22 -11.27
CA THR A 82 -0.14 8.44 -10.47
C THR A 82 0.55 8.26 -9.12
N ALA A 83 1.02 7.06 -8.79
CA ALA A 83 1.69 6.79 -7.53
C ALA A 83 3.14 7.25 -7.62
N THR A 84 3.44 8.40 -7.02
CA THR A 84 4.80 8.77 -6.68
C THR A 84 5.28 7.81 -5.61
N ALA A 85 6.00 6.75 -6.01
CA ALA A 85 6.65 5.87 -5.06
C ALA A 85 7.49 6.72 -4.11
N SER A 86 7.28 6.58 -2.79
CA SER A 86 8.09 7.33 -1.81
C SER A 86 9.50 6.76 -1.66
N ASN A 87 9.86 5.76 -2.46
CA ASN A 87 11.18 5.18 -2.52
C ASN A 87 11.82 5.60 -3.85
N SER A 88 13.08 6.03 -3.73
CA SER A 88 14.06 6.60 -4.68
C SER A 88 13.99 6.32 -6.19
N ASP A 89 13.16 5.40 -6.69
CA ASP A 89 12.96 5.17 -8.11
C ASP A 89 11.59 5.71 -8.57
N GLN A 90 11.59 6.95 -9.07
CA GLN A 90 10.41 7.59 -9.67
C GLN A 90 9.85 6.83 -10.89
N ASN A 91 10.53 5.76 -11.34
CA ASN A 91 10.13 4.92 -12.47
C ASN A 91 9.67 3.50 -12.06
N GLN A 92 9.57 3.19 -10.77
CA GLN A 92 9.16 1.85 -10.33
C GLN A 92 7.66 1.63 -10.54
N THR A 93 7.29 1.07 -11.70
CA THR A 93 5.90 0.72 -12.04
C THR A 93 5.39 -0.51 -11.30
N THR A 94 6.29 -1.28 -10.69
CA THR A 94 5.98 -2.53 -10.00
C THR A 94 6.81 -2.75 -8.74
N LEU A 95 6.20 -3.32 -7.70
CA LEU A 95 6.88 -3.89 -6.53
C LEU A 95 6.90 -5.41 -6.65
N LEU A 96 7.96 -6.04 -6.14
CA LEU A 96 8.09 -7.50 -6.10
C LEU A 96 8.43 -7.91 -4.66
N ARG A 97 7.69 -8.89 -4.13
CA ARG A 97 7.98 -9.49 -2.82
C ARG A 97 7.64 -10.97 -2.80
N ARG A 98 8.45 -11.75 -2.09
CA ARG A 98 8.22 -13.16 -1.78
C ARG A 98 7.45 -13.31 -0.47
N PHE A 99 6.59 -14.32 -0.43
CA PHE A 99 5.78 -14.70 0.72
C PHE A 99 5.91 -16.20 0.94
N ALA A 100 5.88 -16.63 2.20
CA ALA A 100 5.76 -18.04 2.51
C ALA A 100 4.36 -18.52 2.10
N GLY A 101 4.22 -19.76 1.64
CA GLY A 101 2.91 -20.30 1.25
C GLY A 101 1.91 -20.39 2.41
N LEU A 102 2.41 -20.34 3.66
CA LEU A 102 1.62 -20.30 4.88
C LEU A 102 1.30 -18.86 5.34
N ASP A 103 1.84 -17.83 4.69
CA ASP A 103 1.53 -16.44 5.06
C ASP A 103 0.04 -16.17 4.87
N LYS A 104 -0.51 -15.38 5.80
CA LYS A 104 -1.90 -14.98 5.75
C LYS A 104 -2.11 -13.94 4.66
N LEU A 105 -3.34 -13.85 4.16
CA LEU A 105 -3.72 -12.75 3.28
C LEU A 105 -3.43 -11.38 3.89
N GLN A 106 -3.65 -11.25 5.19
CA GLN A 106 -3.40 -10.02 5.92
C GLN A 106 -1.95 -9.54 5.71
N THR A 107 -0.97 -10.45 5.67
CA THR A 107 0.44 -10.12 5.40
C THR A 107 0.64 -9.45 4.04
N VAL A 108 -0.14 -9.81 3.03
CA VAL A 108 -0.12 -9.19 1.70
C VAL A 108 -0.72 -7.79 1.75
N LEU A 109 -1.83 -7.61 2.48
CA LEU A 109 -2.49 -6.32 2.66
C LEU A 109 -1.60 -5.36 3.46
N ASP A 110 -1.02 -5.85 4.56
CA ASP A 110 -0.07 -5.13 5.42
C ASP A 110 1.18 -4.73 4.63
N TYR A 111 1.66 -5.61 3.74
CA TYR A 111 2.76 -5.24 2.86
C TYR A 111 2.37 -4.07 1.95
N ALA A 112 1.22 -4.12 1.27
CA ALA A 112 0.77 -3.01 0.44
C ALA A 112 0.60 -1.71 1.24
N GLU A 113 0.07 -1.80 2.46
CA GLU A 113 -0.04 -0.67 3.38
C GLU A 113 1.33 -0.09 3.75
N SER A 114 2.31 -0.94 4.09
CA SER A 114 3.68 -0.51 4.38
C SER A 114 4.34 0.24 3.21
N GLN A 115 3.95 -0.10 1.99
CA GLN A 115 4.41 0.55 0.75
C GLN A 115 3.63 1.82 0.40
N GLY A 116 2.65 2.22 1.23
CA GLY A 116 1.85 3.42 1.07
C GLY A 116 0.52 3.22 0.32
N TYR A 117 0.07 1.98 0.16
CA TYR A 117 -1.18 1.62 -0.51
C TYR A 117 -2.16 0.94 0.47
N PRO A 118 -2.69 1.69 1.46
CA PRO A 118 -3.63 1.13 2.43
C PRO A 118 -4.95 0.75 1.75
N VAL A 119 -5.62 -0.27 2.29
CA VAL A 119 -6.93 -0.74 1.76
C VAL A 119 -8.06 0.28 1.89
N SER A 120 -7.90 1.30 2.75
CA SER A 120 -8.83 2.43 2.86
C SER A 120 -8.84 3.32 1.62
N ASP A 121 -7.73 3.35 0.88
CA ASP A 121 -7.51 4.27 -0.23
C ASP A 121 -7.30 3.52 -1.55
N TYR A 122 -6.96 2.22 -1.50
CA TYR A 122 -6.64 1.40 -2.66
C TYR A 122 -7.29 0.01 -2.60
N LYS A 123 -7.70 -0.51 -3.77
CA LYS A 123 -8.07 -1.91 -3.96
C LYS A 123 -6.89 -2.70 -4.52
N LEU A 124 -6.69 -3.90 -4.00
CA LEU A 124 -5.75 -4.88 -4.55
C LEU A 124 -6.52 -5.89 -5.39
N LEU A 125 -6.21 -5.97 -6.69
CA LEU A 125 -6.93 -6.82 -7.63
C LEU A 125 -6.01 -7.91 -8.19
N THR A 126 -6.47 -9.15 -8.26
CA THR A 126 -5.84 -10.18 -9.09
C THR A 126 -6.23 -10.00 -10.56
N THR A 127 -5.50 -10.63 -11.49
CA THR A 127 -5.82 -10.59 -12.92
C THR A 127 -6.63 -11.80 -13.40
N TYR A 128 -6.38 -13.01 -12.89
CA TYR A 128 -7.03 -14.25 -13.35
C TYR A 128 -7.39 -15.18 -12.18
N PRO A 129 -8.69 -15.33 -11.84
CA PRO A 129 -9.78 -14.43 -12.20
C PRO A 129 -9.57 -13.05 -11.60
N ARG A 130 -10.16 -12.02 -12.21
CA ARG A 130 -10.10 -10.67 -11.65
C ARG A 130 -10.98 -10.56 -10.41
N ARG A 131 -10.38 -10.39 -9.24
CA ARG A 131 -11.09 -10.31 -7.95
C ARG A 131 -10.40 -9.31 -7.03
N ASP A 132 -11.18 -8.71 -6.15
CA ASP A 132 -10.65 -7.92 -5.04
C ASP A 132 -10.10 -8.87 -3.97
N VAL A 133 -8.83 -8.68 -3.65
CA VAL A 133 -8.10 -9.48 -2.68
C VAL A 133 -8.62 -9.20 -1.27
N ALA A 134 -8.96 -7.94 -0.95
CA ALA A 134 -9.42 -7.55 0.37
C ALA A 134 -10.81 -8.11 0.72
N LEU A 135 -11.61 -8.52 -0.28
CA LEU A 135 -12.94 -9.07 -0.10
C LEU A 135 -12.96 -10.60 0.00
N GLN A 136 -11.81 -11.27 0.00
CA GLN A 136 -11.78 -12.72 0.13
C GLN A 136 -12.09 -13.12 1.57
N PRO A 137 -13.07 -14.03 1.81
CA PRO A 137 -13.36 -14.49 3.15
C PRO A 137 -12.11 -15.17 3.72
N MET A 138 -11.67 -14.69 4.89
CA MET A 138 -10.61 -15.34 5.69
C MET A 138 -11.13 -16.72 6.10
N THR A 139 -10.96 -17.71 5.23
CA THR A 139 -11.38 -19.08 5.53
C THR A 139 -10.41 -19.60 6.58
N VAL A 140 -10.94 -19.93 7.76
CA VAL A 140 -10.21 -20.05 9.04
C VAL A 140 -9.17 -21.20 9.07
N HIS A 141 -9.10 -22.06 8.05
CA HIS A 141 -8.17 -23.20 8.04
C HIS A 141 -7.66 -23.57 6.63
N GLY A 142 -7.01 -22.64 5.92
CA GLY A 142 -6.31 -22.99 4.69
C GLY A 142 -5.20 -22.01 4.32
N PRO A 143 -4.08 -22.49 3.71
CA PRO A 143 -3.10 -21.59 3.12
C PRO A 143 -3.81 -20.69 2.11
N PHE A 144 -3.38 -19.43 2.01
CA PHE A 144 -3.79 -18.54 0.94
C PHE A 144 -3.19 -19.03 -0.37
N ALA A 145 -3.73 -20.15 -0.86
CA ALA A 145 -3.28 -20.79 -2.07
C ALA A 145 -3.78 -19.94 -3.24
N PHE A 146 -2.90 -19.09 -3.75
CA PHE A 146 -2.97 -18.77 -5.18
C PHE A 146 -2.92 -20.13 -5.88
N ARG A 147 -4.07 -20.69 -6.27
CA ARG A 147 -4.18 -21.96 -7.00
C ARG A 147 -3.60 -21.77 -8.40
N SER A 148 -2.29 -21.53 -8.45
CA SER A 148 -1.42 -21.60 -9.60
C SER A 148 -0.87 -23.02 -9.56
N GLY A 149 -1.52 -23.93 -10.28
CA GLY A 149 -1.04 -25.31 -10.48
C GLY A 149 0.23 -25.39 -11.33
N LEU A 150 1.20 -24.49 -11.11
CA LEU A 150 2.52 -24.52 -11.70
C LEU A 150 3.52 -23.96 -10.68
N ARG A 151 4.44 -24.83 -10.26
CA ARG A 151 5.73 -24.47 -9.67
C ARG A 151 6.35 -23.38 -10.55
N ASP A 152 6.75 -22.25 -9.96
CA ASP A 152 7.49 -21.16 -10.61
C ASP A 152 6.73 -20.15 -11.51
N LYS A 153 5.52 -19.71 -11.14
CA LYS A 153 4.90 -18.52 -11.78
C LYS A 153 4.63 -17.38 -10.81
N GLN A 154 5.20 -16.22 -11.13
CA GLN A 154 4.97 -14.95 -10.43
C GLN A 154 3.48 -14.57 -10.53
N GLY A 155 2.85 -14.28 -9.40
CA GLY A 155 1.46 -13.80 -9.35
C GLY A 155 1.38 -12.30 -9.63
N TRP A 156 0.37 -11.88 -10.40
CA TRP A 156 0.13 -10.46 -10.69
C TRP A 156 -0.96 -9.90 -9.78
N VAL A 157 -0.63 -8.83 -9.06
CA VAL A 157 -1.55 -8.01 -8.27
C VAL A 157 -1.55 -6.60 -8.85
N LEU A 158 -2.72 -6.02 -9.07
CA LEU A 158 -2.92 -4.65 -9.53
C LEU A 158 -3.39 -3.81 -8.34
N VAL A 159 -2.70 -2.73 -8.04
CA VAL A 159 -3.12 -1.75 -7.04
C VAL A 159 -3.87 -0.63 -7.74
N THR A 160 -5.08 -0.30 -7.27
CA THR A 160 -5.95 0.71 -7.88
C THR A 160 -6.51 1.65 -6.84
N LYS A 161 -6.48 2.97 -7.07
CA LYS A 161 -6.99 3.96 -6.11
C LYS A 161 -8.52 3.96 -6.08
N LEU A 162 -9.09 4.01 -4.87
CA LEU A 162 -10.52 4.15 -4.65
C LEU A 162 -11.00 5.53 -5.14
N GLY A 163 -12.11 5.56 -5.89
CA GLY A 163 -12.72 6.80 -6.39
C GLY A 163 -12.28 7.26 -7.78
N MET A 164 -11.30 6.61 -8.43
CA MET A 164 -11.07 6.81 -9.87
C MET A 164 -12.01 5.91 -10.68
N ASN A 165 -13.14 6.48 -11.13
CA ASN A 165 -13.97 5.85 -12.15
C ASN A 165 -13.13 5.62 -13.41
N ARG A 166 -13.15 4.39 -13.91
CA ARG A 166 -12.49 3.97 -15.14
C ARG A 166 -13.36 4.37 -16.33
N GLU A 167 -13.26 5.60 -16.74
CA GLU A 167 -13.33 5.90 -18.18
C GLU A 167 -11.87 5.91 -18.68
N TYR A 168 -11.65 5.47 -19.91
CA TYR A 168 -10.34 5.33 -20.57
C TYR A 168 -9.53 4.07 -20.19
N TYR A 169 -9.96 2.94 -20.78
CA TYR A 169 -9.02 2.02 -21.43
C TYR A 169 -8.90 2.41 -22.90
#